data_AF-A0A561E9V0-F1
#
_entry.id   AF-A0A561E9V0-F1
#
_cell.length_a   1.000
_cell.length_b   1.000
_cell.length_c   1.000
_cell.angle_alpha   90.00
_cell.angle_beta   90.00
_cell.angle_gamma   90.00
#
_symmetry.space_group_name_H-M   'P 1'
#
loop_
_entity.id
_entity.type
_entity.pdbx_description
1 polymer ?
#
loop_
_entity_poly.entity_id
_entity_poly.type
_entity_poly.pdbx_seq_one_letter_code
_entity_poly.pdbx_strand_id
1 'polypeptide(L)'
;MTAAAVSRWWTLTAADSALSYCDAMNSGISWGTWATLGGAIVLEVMATLSLRASDGMQKWIWAAPVGVGYLGSFICLSVVLRQGMPIGVAYAVWSGVGVAFTALLGALFFHEALTAKIGIGMALIIGGVVLIQASAQSH
;
A
#
# COMPACT_ATOMS: atom_id res chain seq x y z
N MET A 1 30.74 -33.51 17.63
CA MET A 1 29.77 -32.78 16.78
C MET A 1 30.47 -31.54 16.27
N THR A 2 30.69 -31.44 14.95
CA THR A 2 31.49 -30.37 14.36
C THR A 2 30.72 -29.04 14.36
N ALA A 3 31.40 -27.91 14.49
CA ALA A 3 30.78 -26.58 14.47
C ALA A 3 29.91 -26.34 13.21
N ALA A 4 30.27 -26.99 12.10
CA ALA A 4 29.51 -27.00 10.85
C ALA A 4 28.14 -27.70 10.95
N ALA A 5 27.96 -28.67 11.85
CA ALA A 5 26.68 -29.33 12.05
C ALA A 5 25.70 -28.47 12.86
N VAL A 6 26.21 -27.69 13.83
CA VAL A 6 25.41 -26.79 14.66
C VAL A 6 24.98 -25.55 13.88
N SER A 7 25.86 -24.96 13.07
CA SER A 7 25.49 -23.84 12.20
C SER A 7 24.48 -24.26 11.14
N ARG A 8 24.62 -25.47 10.57
CA ARG A 8 23.67 -26.03 9.60
C ARG A 8 22.32 -26.40 10.23
N TRP A 9 22.31 -26.83 11.50
CA TRP A 9 21.07 -27.04 12.26
C TRP A 9 20.35 -25.72 12.53
N TRP A 10 21.06 -24.66 12.93
CA TRP A 10 20.47 -23.34 13.12
C TRP A 10 19.86 -22.76 11.84
N THR A 11 20.53 -22.90 10.69
CA THR A 11 20.00 -22.38 9.42
C THR A 11 18.80 -23.16 8.89
N LEU A 12 18.78 -24.49 9.03
CA LEU A 12 17.65 -25.31 8.59
C LEU A 12 16.40 -25.05 9.45
N THR A 13 16.55 -25.05 10.78
CA THR A 13 15.39 -24.83 11.67
C THR A 13 14.83 -23.41 11.59
N ALA A 14 15.69 -22.39 11.41
CA ALA A 14 15.26 -21.00 11.21
C ALA A 14 14.57 -20.80 9.84
N ALA A 15 15.06 -21.45 8.79
CA ALA A 15 14.42 -21.41 7.48
C ALA A 15 13.06 -22.11 7.49
N ASP A 16 12.95 -23.28 8.12
CA ASP A 16 11.70 -24.04 8.20
C ASP A 16 10.63 -23.34 9.04
N SER A 17 11.04 -22.66 10.12
CA SER A 17 10.14 -21.86 10.95
C SER A 17 9.72 -20.55 10.27
N ALA A 18 10.61 -19.91 9.50
CA ALA A 18 10.27 -18.76 8.67
C ALA A 18 9.30 -19.14 7.53
N LEU A 19 9.55 -20.25 6.83
CA LEU A 19 8.66 -20.76 5.78
C LEU A 19 7.31 -21.19 6.34
N SER A 20 7.27 -21.84 7.51
CA SER A 20 6.01 -22.15 8.21
C SER A 20 5.26 -20.90 8.65
N TYR A 21 5.95 -19.82 9.06
CA TYR A 21 5.32 -18.53 9.37
C TYR A 21 4.78 -17.83 8.13
N CYS A 22 5.50 -17.89 6.99
CA CYS A 22 5.06 -17.38 5.71
C CYS A 22 3.83 -18.14 5.18
N ASP A 23 3.82 -19.47 5.29
CA ASP A 23 2.67 -20.30 4.93
C ASP A 23 1.51 -20.11 5.91
N ALA A 24 1.76 -19.90 7.19
CA ALA A 24 0.74 -19.53 8.18
C ALA A 24 0.13 -18.14 7.90
N MET A 25 0.95 -17.16 7.47
CA MET A 25 0.46 -15.85 7.00
C MET A 25 -0.40 -15.99 5.73
N ASN A 26 0.00 -16.84 4.79
CA ASN A 26 -0.73 -17.02 3.53
C ASN A 26 -2.01 -17.87 3.70
N SER A 27 -2.03 -18.81 4.65
CA SER A 27 -3.17 -19.70 4.90
C SER A 27 -4.29 -19.06 5.72
N GLY A 28 -4.01 -17.98 6.47
CA GLY A 28 -5.02 -17.23 7.23
C GLY A 28 -5.73 -16.11 6.45
N ILE A 29 -5.16 -15.64 5.33
CA ILE A 29 -5.69 -14.50 4.57
C ILE A 29 -6.61 -15.01 3.47
N SER A 30 -7.92 -14.87 3.68
CA SER A 30 -8.92 -15.24 2.69
C SER A 30 -8.82 -14.38 1.41
N TRP A 31 -9.22 -14.92 0.26
CA TRP A 31 -9.36 -14.14 -0.98
C TRP A 31 -10.28 -12.91 -0.82
N GLY A 32 -11.25 -12.97 0.11
CA GLY A 32 -12.11 -11.84 0.46
C GLY A 32 -11.35 -10.67 1.10
N THR A 33 -10.25 -10.95 1.80
CA THR A 33 -9.40 -9.93 2.43
C THR A 33 -8.68 -9.09 1.38
N TRP A 34 -8.12 -9.74 0.37
CA TRP A 34 -7.48 -9.06 -0.76
C TRP A 34 -8.48 -8.23 -1.57
N ALA A 35 -9.71 -8.72 -1.77
CA ALA A 35 -10.77 -7.96 -2.42
C ALA A 35 -11.15 -6.71 -1.61
N THR A 36 -11.24 -6.83 -0.28
CA THR A 36 -11.55 -5.70 0.62
C THR A 36 -10.43 -4.66 0.60
N LEU A 37 -9.17 -5.10 0.55
CA LEU A 37 -8.00 -4.23 0.42
C LEU A 37 -7.99 -3.49 -0.93
N GLY A 38 -8.28 -4.20 -2.02
CA GLY A 38 -8.46 -3.59 -3.34
C GLY A 38 -9.56 -2.53 -3.34
N GLY A 39 -10.69 -2.81 -2.69
CA GLY A 39 -11.77 -1.85 -2.49
C GLY A 39 -11.32 -0.61 -1.71
N ALA A 40 -10.53 -0.78 -0.65
CA ALA A 40 -9.96 0.34 0.11
C ALA A 40 -9.11 1.25 -0.79
N ILE A 41 -8.22 0.67 -1.60
CA ILE A 41 -7.36 1.41 -2.52
C ILE A 41 -8.18 2.19 -3.55
N VAL A 42 -9.19 1.56 -4.16
CA VAL A 42 -10.04 2.24 -5.15
C VAL A 42 -10.77 3.43 -4.51
N LEU A 43 -11.32 3.26 -3.31
CA LEU A 43 -12.00 4.34 -2.59
C LEU A 43 -11.04 5.50 -2.26
N GLU A 44 -9.83 5.19 -1.81
CA GLU A 44 -8.79 6.18 -1.53
C GLU A 44 -8.42 6.97 -2.79
N VAL A 45 -8.15 6.27 -3.90
CA VAL A 45 -7.76 6.89 -5.16
C VAL A 45 -8.88 7.78 -5.69
N MET A 46 -10.14 7.32 -5.65
CA MET A 46 -11.30 8.13 -6.04
C MET A 46 -11.49 9.35 -5.14
N ALA A 47 -11.28 9.22 -3.82
CA ALA A 47 -11.31 10.34 -2.89
C ALA A 47 -10.23 11.37 -3.22
N THR A 48 -9.02 10.89 -3.51
CA THR A 48 -7.86 11.75 -3.80
C THR A 48 -8.02 12.48 -5.13
N LEU A 49 -8.56 11.82 -6.15
CA LEU A 49 -8.90 12.46 -7.43
C LEU A 49 -10.03 13.48 -7.28
N SER A 50 -11.05 13.18 -6.48
CA SER A 50 -12.14 14.11 -6.17
C SER A 50 -11.63 15.34 -5.43
N LEU A 51 -10.66 15.15 -4.52
CA LEU A 51 -10.01 16.25 -3.80
C LEU A 51 -9.22 17.13 -4.75
N ARG A 52 -8.50 16.54 -5.72
CA ARG A 52 -7.82 17.30 -6.78
C ARG A 52 -8.83 18.08 -7.64
N ALA A 53 -9.95 17.47 -8.02
CA ALA A 53 -11.01 18.11 -8.80
C ALA A 53 -11.71 19.27 -8.05
N SER A 54 -11.68 19.25 -6.72
CA SER A 54 -12.27 20.28 -5.87
C SER A 54 -11.45 21.58 -5.77
N ASP A 55 -10.28 21.65 -6.43
CA ASP A 55 -9.26 22.71 -6.25
C ASP A 55 -8.84 22.87 -4.78
N GLY A 56 -8.66 21.75 -4.06
CA GLY A 56 -8.29 21.80 -2.63
C GLY A 56 -9.44 22.24 -1.72
N MET A 57 -10.65 21.75 -1.97
CA MET A 57 -11.88 22.00 -1.24
C MET A 57 -12.55 23.37 -1.47
N GLN A 58 -12.15 24.12 -2.51
CA GLN A 58 -12.84 25.37 -2.85
C GLN A 58 -14.26 25.13 -3.38
N LYS A 59 -14.50 23.96 -4.00
CA LYS A 59 -15.80 23.55 -4.50
C LYS A 59 -16.45 22.56 -3.53
N TRP A 60 -17.36 23.06 -2.69
CA TRP A 60 -18.07 22.29 -1.65
C TRP A 60 -18.82 21.05 -2.15
N ILE A 61 -19.20 21.01 -3.44
CA ILE A 61 -19.86 19.84 -4.05
C ILE A 61 -18.97 18.58 -4.01
N TRP A 62 -17.66 18.75 -3.96
CA TRP A 62 -16.69 17.65 -3.90
C TRP A 62 -16.31 17.24 -2.47
N ALA A 63 -16.70 18.00 -1.44
CA ALA A 63 -16.36 17.68 -0.05
C ALA A 63 -17.00 16.36 0.40
N ALA A 64 -18.25 16.09 -0.03
CA ALA A 64 -18.97 14.86 0.28
C ALA A 64 -18.29 13.60 -0.29
N PRO A 65 -18.00 13.49 -1.61
CA PRO A 65 -17.32 12.32 -2.15
C PRO A 65 -15.89 12.14 -1.61
N VAL A 66 -15.17 13.22 -1.30
CA VAL A 66 -13.85 13.13 -0.65
C VAL A 66 -13.97 12.52 0.75
N GLY A 67 -14.88 13.05 1.58
CA GLY A 67 -15.07 12.57 2.95
C GLY A 67 -15.53 11.10 2.98
N VAL A 68 -16.54 10.77 2.17
CA VAL A 68 -17.08 9.40 2.08
C VAL A 68 -16.04 8.43 1.54
N GLY A 69 -15.26 8.83 0.53
CA GLY A 69 -14.23 7.98 -0.05
C GLY A 69 -13.09 7.67 0.93
N TYR A 70 -12.56 8.68 1.64
CA TYR A 70 -11.52 8.44 2.65
C TYR A 70 -12.04 7.63 3.84
N LEU A 71 -13.22 7.95 4.37
CA LEU A 71 -13.82 7.20 5.47
C LEU A 71 -14.08 5.75 5.05
N GLY A 72 -14.63 5.53 3.85
CA GLY A 72 -14.85 4.20 3.29
C GLY A 72 -13.54 3.41 3.15
N SER A 73 -12.48 4.04 2.63
CA SER A 73 -11.15 3.43 2.52
C SER A 73 -10.62 2.98 3.88
N PHE A 74 -10.68 3.86 4.89
CA PHE A 74 -10.21 3.53 6.25
C PHE A 74 -11.05 2.43 6.92
N ILE A 75 -12.35 2.40 6.68
CA ILE A 75 -13.23 1.33 7.18
C ILE A 75 -12.83 0.00 6.53
N CYS A 76 -12.67 -0.04 5.22
CA CYS A 76 -12.23 -1.24 4.50
C CYS A 76 -10.85 -1.71 4.98
N LEU A 77 -9.90 -0.79 5.19
CA LEU A 77 -8.59 -1.11 5.74
C LEU A 77 -8.70 -1.69 7.15
N SER A 78 -9.55 -1.11 8.02
CA SER A 78 -9.83 -1.66 9.34
C SER A 78 -10.39 -3.09 9.27
N VAL A 79 -11.29 -3.37 8.31
CA VAL A 79 -11.81 -4.73 8.08
C VAL A 79 -10.70 -5.69 7.66
N VAL A 80 -9.79 -5.27 6.78
CA VAL A 80 -8.64 -6.10 6.33
C VAL A 80 -7.75 -6.48 7.51
N LEU A 81 -7.48 -5.54 8.43
CA LEU A 81 -6.71 -5.81 9.64
C LEU A 81 -7.44 -6.78 10.58
N ARG A 82 -8.75 -6.63 10.73
CA ARG A 82 -9.59 -7.55 11.53
C ARG A 82 -9.66 -8.95 10.94
N GLN A 83 -9.50 -9.10 9.63
CA GLN A 83 -9.46 -10.38 8.93
C GLN A 83 -8.10 -11.10 9.07
N GLY A 84 -7.15 -10.54 9.82
CA GLY A 84 -5.89 -11.19 10.15
C GLY A 84 -4.72 -10.81 9.25
N MET A 85 -4.89 -9.85 8.33
CA MET A 85 -3.75 -9.34 7.56
C MET A 85 -2.81 -8.54 8.46
N PRO A 86 -1.50 -8.82 8.47
CA PRO A 86 -0.53 -8.04 9.21
C PRO A 86 -0.58 -6.56 8.81
N ILE A 87 -0.56 -5.66 9.80
CA ILE A 87 -0.66 -4.22 9.57
C ILE A 87 0.43 -3.69 8.63
N GLY A 88 1.65 -4.22 8.72
CA GLY A 88 2.75 -3.85 7.83
C GLY A 88 2.45 -4.16 6.36
N VAL A 89 1.90 -5.35 6.07
CA VAL A 89 1.55 -5.77 4.70
C VAL A 89 0.38 -4.94 4.17
N ALA A 90 -0.68 -4.79 4.97
CA ALA A 90 -1.86 -4.02 4.59
C ALA A 90 -1.49 -2.56 4.27
N TYR A 91 -0.73 -1.89 5.15
CA TYR A 91 -0.30 -0.51 4.92
C TYR A 91 0.68 -0.36 3.77
N ALA A 92 1.63 -1.28 3.61
CA ALA A 92 2.60 -1.21 2.50
C ALA A 92 1.89 -1.31 1.14
N VAL A 93 0.96 -2.26 0.99
CA VAL A 93 0.20 -2.44 -0.26
C VAL A 93 -0.77 -1.29 -0.46
N TRP A 94 -1.56 -0.91 0.55
CA TRP A 94 -2.52 0.18 0.47
C TRP A 94 -1.86 1.50 0.06
N SER A 95 -0.82 1.92 0.78
CA SER A 95 -0.10 3.18 0.50
C SER A 95 0.71 3.13 -0.80
N GLY A 96 1.43 2.04 -1.06
CA GLY A 96 2.26 1.92 -2.26
C GLY A 96 1.43 1.93 -3.55
N VAL A 97 0.37 1.11 -3.59
CA VAL A 97 -0.52 1.02 -4.75
C VAL A 97 -1.39 2.27 -4.88
N GLY A 98 -1.95 2.77 -3.76
CA GLY A 98 -2.78 3.98 -3.73
C GLY A 98 -2.05 5.21 -4.27
N VAL A 99 -0.81 5.43 -3.83
CA VAL A 99 0.03 6.54 -4.33
C VAL A 99 0.36 6.37 -5.81
N ALA A 100 0.76 5.17 -6.25
CA ALA A 100 1.09 4.92 -7.65
C ALA A 100 -0.11 5.16 -8.59
N PHE A 101 -1.28 4.64 -8.24
CA PHE A 101 -2.51 4.84 -9.02
C PHE A 101 -2.98 6.29 -9.00
N THR A 102 -2.94 6.95 -7.84
CA THR A 102 -3.30 8.37 -7.72
C THR A 102 -2.41 9.24 -8.59
N ALA A 103 -1.10 8.99 -8.60
CA ALA A 103 -0.15 9.70 -9.44
C ALA A 103 -0.43 9.49 -10.93
N LEU A 104 -0.67 8.24 -11.34
CA LEU A 104 -0.94 7.87 -12.73
C LEU A 104 -2.27 8.45 -13.23
N LEU A 105 -3.35 8.27 -12.48
CA LEU A 105 -4.67 8.79 -12.83
C LEU A 105 -4.73 10.32 -12.71
N GLY A 106 -4.03 10.91 -11.75
CA GLY A 106 -3.92 12.36 -11.61
C GLY A 106 -3.26 12.99 -12.84
N ALA A 107 -2.18 12.40 -13.34
CA ALA A 107 -1.53 12.85 -14.58
C ALA A 107 -2.45 12.71 -15.81
N LEU A 108 -3.24 11.62 -15.88
CA LEU A 108 -4.12 11.35 -17.01
C LEU A 108 -5.37 12.26 -17.03
N PHE A 109 -6.06 12.43 -15.90
CA PHE A 109 -7.35 13.12 -15.85
C PHE A 109 -7.23 14.65 -15.86
N PHE A 110 -6.19 15.20 -15.22
CA PHE A 110 -6.07 16.65 -15.07
C PHE A 110 -5.25 17.29 -16.19
N HIS A 111 -4.69 16.50 -17.11
CA HIS A 111 -3.85 16.95 -18.23
C HIS A 111 -2.88 18.05 -17.81
N GLU A 112 -2.35 17.97 -16.58
CA GLU A 112 -1.44 18.98 -16.09
C GLU A 112 -0.23 18.99 -17.02
N ALA A 113 0.16 20.17 -17.50
CA ALA A 113 1.39 20.31 -18.26
C ALA A 113 2.53 19.83 -17.36
N LEU A 114 2.99 18.60 -17.61
CA LEU A 114 4.12 17.95 -16.95
C LEU A 114 5.37 18.77 -17.27
N THR A 115 5.49 19.90 -16.60
CA THR A 115 6.65 20.76 -16.65
C THR A 115 7.79 19.96 -16.06
N ALA A 116 9.01 20.05 -16.59
CA ALA A 116 10.15 19.26 -16.13
C ALA A 116 10.33 19.24 -14.59
N LYS A 117 9.94 20.33 -13.91
CA LYS A 117 9.93 20.45 -12.44
C LYS A 117 8.96 19.50 -11.74
N ILE A 118 7.76 19.31 -12.28
CA ILE A 118 6.73 18.38 -11.75
C ILE A 118 7.18 16.93 -11.97
N GLY A 119 7.79 16.64 -13.12
CA GLY A 119 8.39 15.33 -13.40
C GLY A 119 9.50 14.95 -12.41
N ILE A 120 10.39 15.89 -12.07
CA ILE A 120 11.42 15.70 -11.04
C ILE A 120 10.79 15.47 -9.66
N GLY A 121 9.72 16.22 -9.31
CA GLY A 121 8.98 16.01 -8.06
C GLY A 121 8.34 14.62 -7.96
N MET A 122 7.70 14.13 -9.03
CA MET A 122 7.15 12.78 -9.07
C MET A 122 8.24 11.70 -8.98
N ALA A 123 9.37 11.89 -9.68
CA ALA A 123 10.49 10.96 -9.61
C ALA A 123 11.08 10.88 -8.18
N LEU A 124 11.14 12.00 -7.46
CA LEU A 124 11.56 12.06 -6.05
C LEU A 124 10.57 11.34 -5.12
N ILE A 125 9.25 11.51 -5.31
CA ILE A 125 8.23 10.82 -4.52
C ILE A 125 8.30 9.31 -4.76
N ILE A 126 8.32 8.88 -6.02
CA ILE A 126 8.43 7.47 -6.40
C ILE A 126 9.74 6.88 -5.88
N GLY A 127 10.86 7.60 -6.03
CA GLY A 127 12.16 7.20 -5.48
C GLY A 127 12.15 7.04 -3.96
N GLY A 128 11.49 7.96 -3.24
CA GLY A 128 11.32 7.87 -1.79
C GLY A 128 10.50 6.65 -1.36
N VAL A 129 9.41 6.35 -2.06
CA VAL A 129 8.58 5.15 -1.81
C VAL A 129 9.37 3.86 -2.07
N VAL A 130 10.11 3.80 -3.17
CA VAL A 130 10.95 2.65 -3.53
C VAL A 130 12.08 2.45 -2.52
N LEU A 131 12.72 3.52 -2.05
CA LEU A 131 13.77 3.45 -1.04
C LEU A 131 13.24 2.90 0.29
N ILE A 132 12.07 3.35 0.73
CA ILE A 132 11.41 2.84 1.95
C ILE A 132 11.08 1.35 1.80
N GLN A 133 10.48 0.95 0.67
CA GLN A 133 10.21 -0.47 0.36
C GLN A 133 11.50 -1.32 0.35
N ALA A 134 12.57 -0.83 -0.26
CA ALA A 134 13.86 -1.53 -0.30
C ALA A 134 14.48 -1.68 1.10
N SER A 135 14.36 -0.67 1.96
CA SER A 135 14.84 -0.72 3.34
C SER A 135 14.04 -1.67 4.24
N ALA A 136 12.74 -1.83 3.96
CA ALA A 136 11.88 -2.76 4.68
C ALA A 136 12.18 -4.23 4.33
N GLN A 137 12.80 -4.49 3.16
CA GLN A 137 13.11 -5.83 2.67
C GLN A 137 14.53 -6.30 3.02
N SER A 138 15.37 -5.42 3.57
CA SER A 138 16.76 -5.71 3.97
C SER A 138 16.92 -6.11 5.44
N HIS A 139 15.84 -6.48 6.13
CA HIS A 139 15.85 -6.99 7.49
C HIS A 139 15.32 -8.43 7.57
#